data_AF-A0A0W0VDV8-F1
#
_entry.id   AF-A0A0W0VDV8-F1
#
_cell.length_a   1.000
_cell.length_b   1.000
_cell.length_c   1.000
_cell.angle_alpha   90.00
_cell.angle_beta   90.00
_cell.angle_gamma   90.00
#
_symmetry.space_group_name_H-M   'P 1'
#
loop_
_entity.id
_entity.type
_entity.pdbx_description
1 polymer ?
#
loop_
_entity_poly.entity_id
_entity_poly.type
_entity_poly.pdbx_seq_one_letter_code
_entity_poly.pdbx_strand_id
1 'polypeptide(L)'
;MQGKNEILNTQLTTFTIENNQKLAELKRSFLFYMKQEPKGKGLLGQTLTFVQLTHSVEVQQLEKDVEGARSWKSMRAAYSKLVEKTVEYGKAFEATVLQFSVDDPESYKRFELAVTHYFRALDACQNAQEALGKKLEQQVKKNDFEEKHRDLAKEVTVLTTRIQSFQKQLEEFTLHLIEIQMEQPKEGRRIPLQAALQNLKKGYERAYDNSYGLSGFWRWLKNLFQKSDRMQEINFLATLSALPDCCDPVRYQAMALVHNKIIESESFGGGSKLKQILANLSGIQLSYNKSDPTLAIFLDKHQELYGQMPVSLQEYYNSHRGEYNQKGSVSFLNYAV
;
A
#
# COMPACT_ATOMS: atom_id res chain seq x y z
N MET A 1 39.94 19.88 12.08
CA MET A 1 39.63 18.45 11.76
C MET A 1 38.42 17.93 12.52
N GLN A 2 38.32 18.12 13.85
CA GLN A 2 37.15 17.66 14.64
C GLN A 2 35.78 18.10 14.10
N GLY A 3 35.59 19.40 13.82
CA GLY A 3 34.30 19.89 13.31
C GLY A 3 33.87 19.32 11.95
N LYS A 4 34.82 18.93 11.08
CA LYS A 4 34.49 18.29 9.79
C LYS A 4 33.99 16.86 10.01
N ASN A 5 34.60 16.11 10.93
CA ASN A 5 34.22 14.73 11.23
C ASN A 5 32.85 14.66 11.94
N GLU A 6 32.51 15.66 12.75
CA GLU A 6 31.20 15.79 13.42
C GLU A 6 30.06 16.07 12.41
N ILE A 7 30.30 16.94 11.41
CA ILE A 7 29.33 17.21 10.33
C ILE A 7 29.06 15.93 9.52
N LEU A 8 30.11 15.21 9.14
CA LEU A 8 30.01 13.95 8.41
C LEU A 8 29.18 12.90 9.16
N ASN A 9 29.34 12.84 10.48
CA ASN A 9 28.58 11.91 11.32
C ASN A 9 27.09 12.31 11.46
N THR A 10 26.82 13.61 11.51
CA THR A 10 25.44 14.14 11.52
C THR A 10 24.70 13.74 10.25
N GLN A 11 25.35 13.81 9.08
CA GLN A 11 24.75 13.39 7.81
C GLN A 11 24.38 11.89 7.80
N LEU A 12 25.25 11.02 8.29
CA LEU A 12 24.95 9.58 8.42
C LEU A 12 23.72 9.34 9.30
N THR A 13 23.64 10.05 10.44
CA THR A 13 22.52 9.95 11.38
C THR A 13 21.19 10.35 10.71
N THR A 14 21.18 11.41 9.91
CA THR A 14 19.98 11.83 9.17
C THR A 14 19.50 10.75 8.20
N PHE A 15 20.40 10.18 7.38
CA PHE A 15 20.03 9.11 6.45
C PHE A 15 19.49 7.86 7.16
N THR A 16 20.08 7.52 8.30
CA THR A 16 19.61 6.42 9.15
C THR A 16 18.17 6.65 9.62
N ILE A 17 17.86 7.86 10.11
CA ILE A 17 16.51 8.22 10.56
C ILE A 17 15.49 8.11 9.41
N GLU A 18 15.84 8.61 8.23
CA GLU A 18 14.98 8.54 7.04
C GLU A 18 14.69 7.09 6.62
N ASN A 19 15.70 6.21 6.63
CA ASN A 19 15.52 4.80 6.31
C ASN A 19 14.61 4.10 7.32
N ASN A 20 14.76 4.38 8.62
CA ASN A 20 13.91 3.83 9.68
C ASN A 20 12.44 4.23 9.50
N GLN A 21 12.18 5.48 9.10
CA GLN A 21 10.83 5.95 8.79
C GLN A 21 10.23 5.19 7.60
N LYS A 22 10.98 5.06 6.49
CA LYS A 22 10.54 4.31 5.29
C LYS A 22 10.27 2.84 5.59
N LEU A 23 11.11 2.19 6.40
CA LEU A 23 10.89 0.80 6.84
C LEU A 23 9.65 0.67 7.73
N ALA A 24 9.39 1.64 8.61
CA ALA A 24 8.18 1.65 9.42
C ALA A 24 6.91 1.82 8.56
N GLU A 25 6.94 2.65 7.53
CA GLU A 25 5.86 2.82 6.56
C GLU A 25 5.63 1.54 5.75
N LEU A 26 6.69 0.94 5.20
CA LEU A 26 6.65 -0.34 4.51
C LEU A 26 5.99 -1.44 5.34
N LYS A 27 6.36 -1.54 6.62
CA LYS A 27 5.79 -2.52 7.55
C LYS A 27 4.29 -2.30 7.76
N ARG A 28 3.85 -1.04 7.89
CA ARG A 28 2.42 -0.71 8.03
C ARG A 28 1.64 -1.07 6.78
N SER A 29 2.15 -0.70 5.61
CA SER A 29 1.55 -1.04 4.32
C SER A 29 1.42 -2.56 4.17
N PHE A 30 2.50 -3.32 4.38
CA PHE A 30 2.49 -4.78 4.24
C PHE A 30 1.53 -5.48 5.22
N LEU A 31 1.54 -5.09 6.50
CA LEU A 31 0.64 -5.64 7.52
C LEU A 31 -0.84 -5.42 7.21
N PHE A 32 -1.18 -4.32 6.52
CA PHE A 32 -2.55 -4.06 6.10
C PHE A 32 -2.99 -5.04 5.00
N TYR A 33 -2.13 -5.28 4.00
CA TYR A 33 -2.47 -6.14 2.87
C TYR A 33 -2.55 -7.62 3.21
N MET A 34 -1.75 -8.09 4.17
CA MET A 34 -1.58 -9.53 4.43
C MET A 34 -2.26 -10.04 5.71
N LYS A 35 -2.95 -9.18 6.47
CA LYS A 35 -3.86 -9.56 7.58
C LYS A 35 -5.18 -10.21 7.10
N GLN A 36 -5.15 -10.90 5.95
CA GLN A 36 -6.33 -11.58 5.41
C GLN A 36 -6.40 -13.00 6.00
N GLU A 37 -7.42 -13.24 6.83
CA GLU A 37 -7.62 -14.50 7.57
C GLU A 37 -8.15 -15.66 6.67
N PRO A 38 -8.12 -16.93 7.13
CA PRO A 38 -7.35 -18.00 6.52
C PRO A 38 -8.23 -18.98 5.75
N LYS A 39 -8.19 -18.96 4.41
CA LYS A 39 -8.56 -20.16 3.63
C LYS A 39 -7.35 -21.00 3.20
N GLY A 40 -6.14 -20.52 3.51
CA GLY A 40 -4.92 -21.31 3.55
C GLY A 40 -4.14 -20.91 4.80
N LYS A 41 -3.65 -21.88 5.56
CA LYS A 41 -2.72 -21.62 6.68
C LYS A 41 -1.37 -21.15 6.12
N GLY A 42 -1.31 -19.92 5.60
CA GLY A 42 -0.08 -19.19 5.33
C GLY A 42 0.53 -18.66 6.64
N LEU A 43 1.74 -18.11 6.58
CA LEU A 43 2.54 -17.72 7.74
C LEU A 43 1.86 -16.63 8.61
N LEU A 44 1.19 -15.65 8.01
CA LEU A 44 0.41 -14.62 8.72
C LEU A 44 -1.00 -15.07 9.15
N GLY A 45 -1.49 -16.19 8.61
CA GLY A 45 -2.72 -16.85 9.05
C GLY A 45 -2.54 -17.77 10.27
N GLN A 46 -1.31 -17.89 10.78
CA GLN A 46 -0.97 -18.72 11.94
C GLN A 46 -0.73 -17.89 13.21
N THR A 47 -1.51 -16.85 13.53
CA THR A 47 -1.37 -16.12 14.83
C THR A 47 0.06 -15.59 15.12
N LEU A 48 0.94 -15.57 14.13
CA LEU A 48 2.29 -15.05 14.24
C LEU A 48 2.25 -13.64 13.69
N THR A 49 2.47 -12.67 14.58
CA THR A 49 2.74 -11.29 14.15
C THR A 49 3.93 -11.31 13.18
N PHE A 50 3.99 -10.36 12.25
CA PHE A 50 5.14 -10.17 11.35
C PHE A 50 6.48 -10.15 12.13
N VAL A 51 6.46 -9.67 13.38
CA VAL A 51 7.59 -9.67 14.33
C VAL A 51 7.97 -11.08 14.83
N GLN A 52 7.04 -12.02 14.86
CA GLN A 52 7.28 -13.42 15.21
C GLN A 52 7.74 -14.25 14.00
N LEU A 53 7.47 -13.80 12.77
CA LEU A 53 7.95 -14.41 11.52
C LEU A 53 9.34 -13.95 11.11
N THR A 54 9.86 -12.86 11.70
CA THR A 54 11.20 -12.32 11.42
C THR A 54 12.37 -13.16 11.95
N HIS A 55 12.12 -14.38 12.45
CA HIS A 55 13.15 -15.38 12.70
C HIS A 55 13.61 -16.07 11.41
N SER A 56 14.03 -15.29 10.40
CA SER A 56 15.12 -15.79 9.55
C SER A 56 16.32 -15.91 10.48
N VAL A 57 16.50 -17.11 11.05
CA VAL A 57 17.59 -17.42 12.00
C VAL A 57 18.91 -16.98 11.41
N GLU A 58 19.08 -17.12 10.09
CA GLU A 58 20.24 -16.70 9.34
C GLU A 58 20.45 -15.17 9.34
N VAL A 59 19.45 -14.36 8.96
CA VAL A 59 19.57 -12.88 8.96
C VAL A 59 19.77 -12.34 10.36
N GLN A 60 19.04 -12.89 11.33
CA GLN A 60 19.17 -12.48 12.73
C GLN A 60 20.54 -12.85 13.30
N GLN A 61 21.11 -13.99 12.91
CA GLN A 61 22.46 -14.36 13.30
C GLN A 61 23.49 -13.44 12.65
N LEU A 62 23.36 -13.13 11.36
CA LEU A 62 24.26 -12.22 10.65
C LEU A 62 24.24 -10.80 11.24
N GLU A 63 23.06 -10.29 11.61
CA GLU A 63 22.94 -9.01 12.33
C GLU A 63 23.66 -9.06 13.68
N LYS A 64 23.43 -10.10 14.49
CA LYS A 64 24.13 -10.30 15.77
C LYS A 64 25.64 -10.44 15.60
N ASP A 65 26.11 -11.06 14.52
CA ASP A 65 27.53 -11.19 14.22
C ASP A 65 28.17 -9.82 13.92
N VAL A 66 27.42 -8.89 13.30
CA VAL A 66 27.86 -7.49 13.13
C VAL A 66 27.93 -6.80 14.50
N GLU A 67 26.87 -6.90 15.30
CA GLU A 67 26.80 -6.22 16.61
C GLU A 67 27.83 -6.74 17.61
N GLY A 68 28.08 -8.06 17.61
CA GLY A 68 29.02 -8.74 18.50
C GLY A 68 30.49 -8.62 18.08
N ALA A 69 30.77 -8.15 16.86
CA ALA A 69 32.14 -8.06 16.35
C ALA A 69 32.95 -6.93 17.04
N ARG A 70 34.14 -7.28 17.53
CA ARG A 70 34.97 -6.37 18.34
C ARG A 70 35.71 -5.29 17.53
N SER A 71 35.97 -5.55 16.25
CA SER A 71 36.79 -4.69 15.38
C SER A 71 36.00 -4.22 14.16
N TRP A 72 36.34 -3.05 13.62
CA TRP A 72 35.73 -2.52 12.39
C TRP A 72 35.80 -3.53 11.24
N LYS A 73 36.98 -4.12 11.02
CA LYS A 73 37.20 -5.10 9.95
C LYS A 73 36.28 -6.32 10.09
N SER A 74 36.11 -6.82 11.33
CA SER A 74 35.22 -7.94 11.62
C SER A 74 33.75 -7.57 11.43
N MET A 75 33.32 -6.39 11.91
CA MET A 75 31.96 -5.88 11.70
C MET A 75 31.65 -5.74 10.21
N ARG A 76 32.59 -5.18 9.42
CA ARG A 76 32.43 -5.02 7.98
C ARG A 76 32.32 -6.36 7.27
N ALA A 77 33.13 -7.36 7.64
CA ALA A 77 33.05 -8.69 7.04
C ALA A 77 31.71 -9.38 7.33
N ALA A 78 31.18 -9.26 8.54
CA ALA A 78 29.85 -9.76 8.88
C ALA A 78 28.75 -9.01 8.12
N TYR A 79 28.87 -7.68 8.01
CA TYR A 79 27.91 -6.84 7.27
C TYR A 79 27.90 -7.17 5.78
N SER A 80 29.05 -7.47 5.16
CA SER A 80 29.10 -7.90 3.76
C SER A 80 28.30 -9.18 3.50
N LYS A 81 28.37 -10.16 4.41
CA LYS A 81 27.55 -11.39 4.32
C LYS A 81 26.05 -11.08 4.44
N LEU A 82 25.70 -10.15 5.32
CA LEU A 82 24.32 -9.69 5.45
C LEU A 82 23.84 -9.00 4.16
N VAL A 83 24.66 -8.18 3.53
CA VAL A 83 24.36 -7.55 2.23
C VAL A 83 24.16 -8.61 1.14
N GLU A 84 25.01 -9.63 1.06
CA GLU A 84 24.85 -10.74 0.11
C GLU A 84 23.49 -11.43 0.29
N LYS A 85 23.08 -11.69 1.55
CA LYS A 85 21.78 -12.27 1.85
C LYS A 85 20.62 -11.35 1.50
N THR A 86 20.75 -10.05 1.74
CA THR A 86 19.77 -9.04 1.33
C THR A 86 19.59 -9.00 -0.19
N VAL A 87 20.67 -9.15 -0.96
CA VAL A 87 20.61 -9.26 -2.42
C VAL A 87 19.89 -10.53 -2.86
N GLU A 88 20.19 -11.66 -2.23
CA GLU A 88 19.52 -12.95 -2.50
C GLU A 88 18.00 -12.83 -2.31
N TYR A 89 17.56 -12.31 -1.16
CA TYR A 89 16.13 -12.13 -0.89
C TYR A 89 15.47 -11.08 -1.78
N GLY A 90 16.18 -10.02 -2.17
CA GLY A 90 15.68 -9.07 -3.15
C GLY A 90 15.37 -9.72 -4.50
N LYS A 91 16.27 -10.57 -5.00
CA LYS A 91 16.05 -11.33 -6.24
C LYS A 91 14.89 -12.32 -6.10
N ALA A 92 14.77 -12.98 -4.95
CA ALA A 92 13.66 -13.90 -4.69
C ALA A 92 12.31 -13.17 -4.69
N PHE A 93 12.24 -11.99 -4.08
CA PHE A 93 11.07 -11.12 -4.11
C PHE A 93 10.69 -10.73 -5.55
N GLU A 94 11.64 -10.21 -6.34
CA GLU A 94 11.41 -9.84 -7.74
C GLU A 94 10.88 -11.02 -8.56
N ALA A 95 11.45 -12.21 -8.38
CA ALA A 95 10.98 -13.43 -9.04
C ALA A 95 9.54 -13.79 -8.64
N THR A 96 9.18 -13.68 -7.36
CA THR A 96 7.80 -13.95 -6.91
C THR A 96 6.79 -12.95 -7.44
N VAL A 97 7.17 -11.68 -7.62
CA VAL A 97 6.32 -10.66 -8.25
C VAL A 97 6.02 -11.03 -9.71
N LEU A 98 7.05 -11.43 -10.47
CA LEU A 98 6.91 -11.77 -11.89
C LEU A 98 6.10 -13.05 -12.13
N GLN A 99 6.21 -14.02 -11.23
CA GLN A 99 5.55 -15.33 -11.33
C GLN A 99 4.20 -15.36 -10.61
N PHE A 100 3.75 -14.22 -10.08
CA PHE A 100 2.56 -14.16 -9.25
C PHE A 100 1.31 -14.53 -10.05
N SER A 101 0.54 -15.49 -9.54
CA SER A 101 -0.78 -15.83 -10.06
C SER A 101 -1.87 -15.61 -9.01
N VAL A 102 -2.88 -14.85 -9.39
CA VAL A 102 -4.04 -14.50 -8.56
C VAL A 102 -4.93 -15.72 -8.28
N ASP A 103 -4.84 -16.73 -9.15
CA ASP A 103 -5.61 -17.97 -9.08
C ASP A 103 -4.93 -19.06 -8.24
N ASP A 104 -3.65 -18.87 -7.90
CA ASP A 104 -2.87 -19.85 -7.16
C ASP A 104 -2.68 -19.40 -5.69
N PRO A 105 -3.31 -20.06 -4.70
CA PRO A 105 -3.11 -19.76 -3.29
C PRO A 105 -1.65 -19.89 -2.84
N GLU A 106 -0.82 -20.72 -3.48
CA GLU A 106 0.61 -20.80 -3.17
C GLU A 106 1.39 -19.60 -3.66
N SER A 107 0.95 -18.94 -4.74
CA SER A 107 1.57 -17.69 -5.18
C SER A 107 1.47 -16.60 -4.11
N TYR A 108 0.36 -16.56 -3.37
CA TYR A 108 0.20 -15.64 -2.22
C TYR A 108 1.18 -15.96 -1.10
N LYS A 109 1.32 -17.23 -0.70
CA LYS A 109 2.25 -17.61 0.37
C LYS A 109 3.71 -17.37 0.00
N ARG A 110 4.10 -17.70 -1.25
CA ARG A 110 5.45 -17.43 -1.75
C ARG A 110 5.75 -15.94 -1.76
N PHE A 111 4.82 -15.12 -2.23
CA PHE A 111 4.94 -13.67 -2.21
C PHE A 111 5.07 -13.13 -0.78
N GLU A 112 4.18 -13.54 0.13
CA GLU A 112 4.21 -13.15 1.55
C GLU A 112 5.55 -13.44 2.21
N LEU A 113 6.06 -14.66 1.99
CA LEU A 113 7.33 -15.12 2.53
C LEU A 113 8.49 -14.29 1.96
N ALA A 114 8.51 -14.07 0.64
CA ALA A 114 9.57 -13.32 -0.01
C ALA A 114 9.60 -11.84 0.46
N VAL A 115 8.44 -11.21 0.59
CA VAL A 115 8.31 -9.84 1.13
C VAL A 115 8.81 -9.78 2.57
N THR A 116 8.41 -10.75 3.40
CA THR A 116 8.83 -10.83 4.80
C THR A 116 10.34 -11.00 4.94
N HIS A 117 10.93 -11.93 4.18
CA HIS A 117 12.37 -12.15 4.17
C HIS A 117 13.14 -10.92 3.69
N TYR A 118 12.71 -10.31 2.58
CA TYR A 118 13.42 -9.16 2.02
C TYR A 118 13.31 -7.94 2.94
N PHE A 119 12.11 -7.66 3.47
CA PHE A 119 11.92 -6.61 4.47
C PHE A 119 12.85 -6.81 5.67
N ARG A 120 12.90 -8.02 6.23
CA ARG A 120 13.74 -8.32 7.39
C ARG A 120 15.23 -8.15 7.11
N ALA A 121 15.67 -8.50 5.91
CA ALA A 121 17.05 -8.33 5.51
C ALA A 121 17.42 -6.84 5.34
N LEU A 122 16.52 -6.02 4.79
CA LEU A 122 16.69 -4.56 4.72
C LEU A 122 16.77 -3.93 6.13
N ASP A 123 15.87 -4.34 7.02
CA ASP A 123 15.84 -3.91 8.44
C ASP A 123 17.12 -4.31 9.19
N ALA A 124 17.60 -5.54 9.01
CA ALA A 124 18.86 -5.99 9.58
C ALA A 124 20.07 -5.21 9.03
N CYS A 125 20.11 -4.94 7.71
CA CYS A 125 21.15 -4.10 7.11
C CYS A 125 21.17 -2.71 7.73
N GLN A 126 19.98 -2.13 7.96
CA GLN A 126 19.83 -0.82 8.59
C GLN A 126 20.37 -0.81 10.03
N ASN A 127 19.98 -1.78 10.86
CA ASN A 127 20.48 -1.92 12.24
C ASN A 127 22.01 -2.15 12.28
N ALA A 128 22.53 -2.95 11.35
CA ALA A 128 23.96 -3.18 11.20
C ALA A 128 24.72 -1.90 10.80
N GLN A 129 24.15 -1.06 9.94
CA GLN A 129 24.71 0.24 9.58
C GLN A 129 24.70 1.21 10.77
N GLU A 130 23.68 1.17 11.63
CA GLU A 130 23.67 1.93 12.90
C GLU A 130 24.79 1.49 13.85
N ALA A 131 24.99 0.18 13.99
CA ALA A 131 26.07 -0.36 14.81
C ALA A 131 27.45 0.06 14.28
N LEU A 132 27.65 -0.01 12.95
CA LEU A 132 28.85 0.49 12.28
C LEU A 132 29.03 1.99 12.51
N GLY A 133 27.98 2.79 12.38
CA GLY A 133 27.99 4.24 12.65
C GLY A 133 28.46 4.56 14.08
N LYS A 134 27.86 3.93 15.08
CA LYS A 134 28.27 4.06 16.49
C LYS A 134 29.74 3.68 16.71
N LYS A 135 30.22 2.65 16.03
CA LYS A 135 31.64 2.24 16.11
C LYS A 135 32.58 3.24 15.44
N LEU A 136 32.13 3.88 14.36
CA LEU A 136 32.86 4.91 13.64
C LEU A 136 33.00 6.18 14.49
N GLU A 137 31.94 6.59 15.18
CA GLU A 137 31.94 7.72 16.14
C GLU A 137 33.00 7.56 17.22
N GLN A 138 33.13 6.36 17.79
CA GLN A 138 34.16 6.04 18.79
C GLN A 138 35.58 6.15 18.23
N GLN A 139 35.74 6.21 16.90
CA GLN A 139 37.02 6.27 16.19
C GLN A 139 37.23 7.61 15.47
N VAL A 140 36.47 8.66 15.80
CA VAL A 140 36.48 9.99 15.14
C VAL A 140 37.86 10.67 15.05
N LYS A 141 38.79 10.30 15.94
CA LYS A 141 40.15 10.84 16.00
C LYS A 141 41.19 9.96 15.29
N LYS A 142 40.80 8.84 14.67
CA LYS A 142 41.71 7.95 13.95
C LYS A 142 41.95 8.44 12.52
N ASN A 143 43.16 8.20 12.02
CA ASN A 143 43.58 8.65 10.69
C ASN A 143 42.79 7.99 9.55
N ASP A 144 42.16 6.83 9.79
CA ASP A 144 41.36 6.09 8.82
C ASP A 144 39.86 6.43 8.88
N PHE A 145 39.46 7.43 9.66
CA PHE A 145 38.06 7.81 9.85
C PHE A 145 37.36 8.22 8.55
N GLU A 146 37.96 9.11 7.76
CA GLU A 146 37.32 9.63 6.54
C GLU A 146 37.10 8.52 5.49
N GLU A 147 38.02 7.55 5.41
CA GLU A 147 37.89 6.40 4.51
C GLU A 147 36.73 5.49 4.94
N LYS A 148 36.69 5.12 6.22
CA LYS A 148 35.62 4.31 6.80
C LYS A 148 34.25 5.00 6.71
N HIS A 149 34.21 6.31 6.94
CA HIS A 149 33.01 7.14 6.77
C HIS A 149 32.51 7.07 5.33
N ARG A 150 33.40 7.27 4.35
CA ARG A 150 33.04 7.23 2.94
C ARG A 150 32.53 5.85 2.50
N ASP A 151 33.13 4.77 3.00
CA ASP A 151 32.64 3.40 2.77
C ASP A 151 31.22 3.23 3.32
N LEU A 152 31.00 3.57 4.59
CA LEU A 152 29.69 3.45 5.24
C LEU A 152 28.62 4.33 4.57
N ALA A 153 28.96 5.56 4.19
CA ALA A 153 28.02 6.48 3.53
C ALA A 153 27.54 5.95 2.16
N LYS A 154 28.43 5.28 1.40
CA LYS A 154 28.05 4.60 0.15
C LYS A 154 27.06 3.48 0.42
N GLU A 155 27.32 2.65 1.43
CA GLU A 155 26.46 1.53 1.82
C GLU A 155 25.07 2.00 2.28
N VAL A 156 25.01 3.08 3.06
CA VAL A 156 23.74 3.73 3.46
C VAL A 156 22.95 4.17 2.25
N THR A 157 23.59 4.83 1.28
CA THR A 157 22.95 5.28 0.02
C THR A 157 22.40 4.11 -0.81
N VAL A 158 23.17 3.01 -0.89
CA VAL A 158 22.73 1.78 -1.57
C VAL A 158 21.50 1.19 -0.87
N LEU A 159 21.50 1.13 0.46
CA LEU A 159 20.36 0.63 1.21
C LEU A 159 19.11 1.51 1.02
N THR A 160 19.26 2.83 1.06
CA THR A 160 18.15 3.77 0.78
C THR A 160 17.54 3.51 -0.59
N THR A 161 18.36 3.35 -1.64
CA THR A 161 17.88 3.03 -2.99
C THR A 161 17.11 1.71 -3.02
N ARG A 162 17.58 0.68 -2.31
CA ARG A 162 16.90 -0.62 -2.23
C ARG A 162 15.55 -0.53 -1.52
N ILE A 163 15.49 0.18 -0.39
CA ILE A 163 14.24 0.41 0.36
C ILE A 163 13.21 1.12 -0.54
N GLN A 164 13.63 2.16 -1.26
CA GLN A 164 12.76 2.90 -2.19
C GLN A 164 12.28 2.02 -3.34
N SER A 165 13.17 1.23 -3.94
CA SER A 165 12.80 0.30 -5.01
C SER A 165 11.81 -0.75 -4.52
N PHE A 166 12.03 -1.30 -3.33
CA PHE A 166 11.13 -2.28 -2.73
C PHE A 166 9.76 -1.70 -2.43
N GLN A 167 9.71 -0.49 -1.85
CA GLN A 167 8.46 0.24 -1.62
C GLN A 167 7.68 0.44 -2.91
N LYS A 168 8.34 0.96 -3.94
CA LYS A 168 7.72 1.18 -5.24
C LYS A 168 7.17 -0.12 -5.84
N GLN A 169 7.94 -1.20 -5.83
CA GLN A 169 7.50 -2.50 -6.37
C GLN A 169 6.32 -3.08 -5.59
N LEU A 170 6.31 -2.95 -4.25
CA LEU A 170 5.19 -3.36 -3.41
C LEU A 170 3.93 -2.53 -3.70
N GLU A 171 4.07 -1.22 -3.85
CA GLU A 171 2.97 -0.33 -4.22
C GLU A 171 2.41 -0.69 -5.60
N GLU A 172 3.27 -0.85 -6.61
CA GLU A 172 2.86 -1.26 -7.96
C GLU A 172 2.15 -2.62 -7.97
N PHE A 173 2.70 -3.61 -7.26
CA PHE A 173 2.08 -4.93 -7.13
C PHE A 173 0.73 -4.86 -6.43
N THR A 174 0.64 -4.07 -5.37
CA THR A 174 -0.59 -3.82 -4.64
C THR A 174 -1.66 -3.20 -5.53
N LEU A 175 -1.29 -2.18 -6.30
CA LEU A 175 -2.18 -1.54 -7.26
C LEU A 175 -2.67 -2.55 -8.29
N HIS A 176 -1.79 -3.41 -8.78
CA HIS A 176 -2.16 -4.48 -9.70
C HIS A 176 -3.20 -5.43 -9.08
N LEU A 177 -3.03 -5.85 -7.82
CA LEU A 177 -4.02 -6.68 -7.12
C LEU A 177 -5.36 -5.97 -6.94
N ILE A 178 -5.35 -4.68 -6.61
CA ILE A 178 -6.55 -3.85 -6.50
C ILE A 178 -7.28 -3.80 -7.84
N GLU A 179 -6.56 -3.55 -8.93
CA GLU A 179 -7.11 -3.52 -10.30
C GLU A 179 -7.77 -4.86 -10.66
N ILE A 180 -7.11 -5.99 -10.37
CA ILE A 180 -7.69 -7.31 -10.61
C ILE A 180 -8.96 -7.52 -9.79
N GLN A 181 -8.99 -7.08 -8.53
CA GLN A 181 -10.19 -7.21 -7.70
C GLN A 181 -11.36 -6.32 -8.16
N MET A 182 -11.06 -5.14 -8.73
CA MET A 182 -12.10 -4.29 -9.33
C MET A 182 -12.76 -4.95 -10.54
N GLU A 183 -12.02 -5.75 -11.30
CA GLU A 183 -12.52 -6.45 -12.49
C GLU A 183 -13.12 -7.83 -12.16
N GLN A 184 -12.49 -8.57 -11.25
CA GLN A 184 -12.83 -9.95 -10.90
C GLN A 184 -12.81 -10.12 -9.36
N PRO A 185 -13.93 -9.82 -8.68
CA PRO A 185 -14.00 -9.92 -7.23
C PRO A 185 -13.85 -11.38 -6.83
N LYS A 186 -12.95 -11.64 -5.87
CA LYS A 186 -12.85 -12.96 -5.24
C LYS A 186 -13.34 -12.87 -3.80
N GLU A 187 -14.32 -13.71 -3.47
CA GLU A 187 -14.93 -13.72 -2.14
C GLU A 187 -13.90 -13.86 -1.01
N GLY A 188 -14.09 -13.09 0.06
CA GLY A 188 -13.26 -13.14 1.26
C GLY A 188 -11.97 -12.31 1.18
N ARG A 189 -11.71 -11.59 0.08
CA ARG A 189 -10.57 -10.67 -0.01
C ARG A 189 -10.91 -9.30 0.55
N ARG A 190 -10.06 -8.79 1.46
CA ARG A 190 -10.14 -7.41 1.94
C ARG A 190 -9.31 -6.51 1.03
N ILE A 191 -9.92 -5.45 0.52
CA ILE A 191 -9.26 -4.47 -0.35
C ILE A 191 -9.21 -3.15 0.44
N PRO A 192 -8.08 -2.41 0.48
CA PRO A 192 -8.08 -1.08 1.05
C PRO A 192 -9.01 -0.20 0.23
N LEU A 193 -10.14 0.18 0.82
CA LEU A 193 -11.08 1.09 0.16
C LEU A 193 -10.42 2.41 -0.20
N GLN A 194 -9.49 2.89 0.65
CA GLN A 194 -8.76 4.11 0.34
C GLN A 194 -8.02 4.03 -0.99
N ALA A 195 -7.13 3.03 -1.12
CA ALA A 195 -6.31 2.83 -2.29
C ALA A 195 -7.15 2.45 -3.53
N ALA A 196 -8.21 1.66 -3.34
CA ALA A 196 -9.16 1.34 -4.40
C ALA A 196 -9.82 2.60 -4.95
N LEU A 197 -10.36 3.47 -4.10
CA LEU A 197 -11.04 4.69 -4.55
C LEU A 197 -10.08 5.70 -5.17
N GLN A 198 -8.85 5.81 -4.66
CA GLN A 198 -7.82 6.66 -5.28
C GLN A 198 -7.39 6.17 -6.67
N ASN A 199 -7.51 4.87 -6.95
CA ASN A 199 -7.18 4.28 -8.24
C ASN A 199 -8.39 3.95 -9.12
N LEU A 200 -9.60 4.33 -8.68
CA LEU A 200 -10.86 4.01 -9.33
C LEU A 200 -10.91 4.50 -10.78
N LYS A 201 -10.32 5.66 -11.07
CA LYS A 201 -10.20 6.19 -12.44
C LYS A 201 -9.45 5.23 -13.36
N LYS A 202 -8.30 4.71 -12.94
CA LYS A 202 -7.49 3.78 -13.75
C LYS A 202 -8.23 2.47 -13.96
N GLY A 203 -8.83 1.92 -12.90
CA GLY A 203 -9.65 0.71 -12.98
C GLY A 203 -10.85 0.87 -13.92
N TYR A 204 -11.52 2.02 -13.86
CA TYR A 204 -12.62 2.36 -14.75
C TYR A 204 -12.19 2.48 -16.22
N GLU A 205 -11.10 3.21 -16.51
CA GLU A 205 -10.56 3.35 -17.86
C GLU A 205 -10.16 2.00 -18.46
N ARG A 206 -9.52 1.13 -17.68
CA ARG A 206 -9.13 -0.22 -18.13
C ARG A 206 -10.34 -1.13 -18.37
N ALA A 207 -11.32 -1.13 -17.47
CA ALA A 207 -12.54 -1.93 -17.64
C ALA A 207 -13.29 -1.55 -18.93
N TYR A 208 -13.27 -0.27 -19.30
CA TYR A 208 -13.78 0.23 -20.58
C TYR A 208 -12.92 -0.25 -21.76
N ASP A 209 -11.60 -0.07 -21.70
CA ASP A 209 -10.69 -0.48 -22.78
C ASP A 209 -10.77 -1.99 -23.06
N ASN A 210 -10.88 -2.82 -22.02
CA ASN A 210 -11.04 -4.27 -22.13
C ASN A 210 -12.38 -4.68 -22.77
N SER A 211 -13.46 -3.94 -22.49
CA SER A 211 -14.81 -4.30 -22.95
C SER A 211 -15.12 -3.82 -24.35
N TYR A 212 -14.44 -2.77 -24.82
CA TYR A 212 -14.80 -2.06 -26.02
C TYR A 212 -13.65 -1.91 -27.04
N GLY A 213 -12.41 -2.23 -26.66
CA GLY A 213 -11.24 -2.22 -27.52
C GLY A 213 -10.69 -0.81 -27.83
N LEU A 214 -9.48 -0.75 -28.41
CA LEU A 214 -8.76 0.51 -28.73
C LEU A 214 -9.22 1.19 -30.04
N SER A 215 -10.32 0.76 -30.65
CA SER A 215 -10.71 1.24 -31.98
C SER A 215 -11.24 2.68 -31.95
N GLY A 216 -11.05 3.42 -33.06
CA GLY A 216 -11.23 4.89 -33.12
C GLY A 216 -12.63 5.41 -32.79
N PHE A 217 -13.68 4.59 -32.97
CA PHE A 217 -15.07 4.92 -32.59
C PHE A 217 -15.26 4.92 -31.05
N TRP A 218 -14.70 3.93 -30.36
CA TRP A 218 -14.73 3.87 -28.88
C TRP A 218 -13.85 4.92 -28.24
N ARG A 219 -12.74 5.32 -28.89
CA ARG A 219 -11.90 6.44 -28.42
C ARG A 219 -12.63 7.79 -28.46
N TRP A 220 -13.52 7.98 -29.43
CA TRP A 220 -14.40 9.16 -29.52
C TRP A 220 -15.48 9.15 -28.43
N LEU A 221 -16.13 8.00 -28.20
CA LEU A 221 -17.04 7.78 -27.06
C LEU A 221 -16.33 7.98 -25.70
N LYS A 222 -15.09 7.50 -25.55
CA LYS A 222 -14.24 7.67 -24.35
C LYS A 222 -14.01 9.15 -24.01
N ASN A 223 -13.84 10.01 -25.01
CA ASN A 223 -13.71 11.46 -24.80
C ASN A 223 -15.02 12.15 -24.37
N LEU A 224 -16.17 11.63 -24.81
CA LEU A 224 -17.50 12.07 -24.34
C LEU A 224 -17.76 11.59 -22.89
N PHE A 225 -17.39 10.35 -22.57
CA PHE A 225 -17.50 9.81 -21.21
C PHE A 225 -16.49 10.39 -20.22
N GLN A 226 -15.32 10.87 -20.67
CA GLN A 226 -14.37 11.59 -19.81
C GLN A 226 -14.92 12.92 -19.27
N LYS A 227 -15.96 13.48 -19.90
CA LYS A 227 -16.74 14.63 -19.41
C LYS A 227 -18.06 14.25 -18.74
N SER A 228 -18.36 12.96 -18.61
CA SER A 228 -19.63 12.48 -18.06
C SER A 228 -19.70 12.58 -16.54
N ASP A 229 -20.93 12.59 -16.01
CA ASP A 229 -21.24 12.44 -14.59
C ASP A 229 -20.42 11.34 -13.91
N ARG A 230 -20.13 10.23 -14.59
CA ARG A 230 -19.35 9.10 -14.05
C ARG A 230 -17.92 9.49 -13.68
N MET A 231 -17.27 10.34 -14.47
CA MET A 231 -15.92 10.83 -14.14
C MET A 231 -15.94 11.81 -12.96
N GLN A 232 -16.98 12.62 -12.85
CA GLN A 232 -17.14 13.53 -11.72
C GLN A 232 -17.45 12.73 -10.43
N GLU A 233 -18.25 11.67 -10.52
CA GLU A 233 -18.50 10.72 -9.42
C GLU A 233 -17.21 10.01 -8.98
N ILE A 234 -16.37 9.57 -9.92
CA ILE A 234 -15.05 8.99 -9.63
C ILE A 234 -14.15 10.02 -8.93
N ASN A 235 -14.10 11.26 -9.42
CA ASN A 235 -13.30 12.31 -8.80
C ASN A 235 -13.80 12.66 -7.39
N PHE A 236 -15.12 12.68 -7.18
CA PHE A 236 -15.70 12.85 -5.85
C PHE A 236 -15.25 11.73 -4.89
N LEU A 237 -15.37 10.46 -5.29
CA LEU A 237 -14.94 9.33 -4.47
C LEU A 237 -13.44 9.35 -4.16
N ALA A 238 -12.60 9.70 -5.15
CA ALA A 238 -11.16 9.81 -4.96
C ALA A 238 -10.79 10.95 -4.00
N THR A 239 -11.45 12.11 -4.12
CA THR A 239 -11.21 13.28 -3.27
C THR A 239 -11.67 13.04 -1.83
N LEU A 240 -12.87 12.47 -1.66
CA LEU A 240 -13.40 12.05 -0.35
C LEU A 240 -12.43 11.09 0.33
N SER A 241 -11.95 10.09 -0.41
CA SER A 241 -11.04 9.07 0.11
C SER A 241 -9.66 9.60 0.53
N ALA A 242 -9.21 10.69 -0.09
CA ALA A 242 -7.93 11.33 0.19
C ALA A 242 -7.93 12.18 1.48
N LEU A 243 -9.10 12.50 2.05
CA LEU A 243 -9.17 13.25 3.30
C LEU A 243 -8.62 12.43 4.48
N PRO A 244 -7.74 13.01 5.32
CA PRO A 244 -7.06 12.26 6.39
C PRO A 244 -7.98 11.63 7.43
N ASP A 245 -9.14 12.22 7.67
CA ASP A 245 -10.14 11.75 8.65
C ASP A 245 -11.26 10.92 8.02
N CYS A 246 -11.19 10.64 6.71
CA CYS A 246 -12.12 9.71 6.07
C CYS A 246 -11.80 8.28 6.50
N CYS A 247 -12.77 7.62 7.17
CA CYS A 247 -12.68 6.22 7.54
C CYS A 247 -13.39 5.31 6.51
N ASP A 248 -13.10 4.01 6.56
CA ASP A 248 -13.67 3.04 5.62
C ASP A 248 -15.21 2.94 5.65
N PRO A 249 -15.89 3.06 6.81
CA PRO A 249 -17.35 3.21 6.85
C PRO A 249 -17.89 4.36 5.98
N VAL A 250 -17.24 5.53 6.02
CA VAL A 250 -17.61 6.68 5.19
C VAL A 250 -17.34 6.41 3.71
N ARG A 251 -16.18 5.83 3.38
CA ARG A 251 -15.83 5.42 2.00
C ARG A 251 -16.88 4.46 1.43
N TYR A 252 -17.30 3.48 2.22
CA TYR A 252 -18.31 2.51 1.80
C TYR A 252 -19.67 3.16 1.55
N GLN A 253 -20.14 4.02 2.46
CA GLN A 253 -21.39 4.76 2.26
C GLN A 253 -21.33 5.67 1.03
N ALA A 254 -20.18 6.32 0.77
CA ALA A 254 -19.98 7.14 -0.42
C ALA A 254 -20.01 6.30 -1.71
N MET A 255 -19.39 5.12 -1.69
CA MET A 255 -19.47 4.17 -2.81
C MET A 255 -20.89 3.71 -3.08
N ALA A 256 -21.62 3.33 -2.03
CA ALA A 256 -22.99 2.90 -2.13
C ALA A 256 -23.90 4.03 -2.66
N LEU A 257 -23.64 5.29 -2.28
CA LEU A 257 -24.34 6.46 -2.82
C LEU A 257 -24.21 6.54 -4.35
N VAL A 258 -22.97 6.47 -4.86
CA VAL A 258 -22.72 6.50 -6.31
C VAL A 258 -23.34 5.29 -6.98
N HIS A 259 -23.15 4.09 -6.42
CA HIS A 259 -23.67 2.86 -6.96
C HIS A 259 -25.21 2.84 -7.06
N ASN A 260 -25.90 3.18 -5.98
CA ASN A 260 -27.37 3.15 -5.91
C ASN A 260 -27.98 4.23 -6.82
N LYS A 261 -27.37 5.42 -6.88
CA LYS A 261 -27.74 6.45 -7.87
C LYS A 261 -27.65 5.92 -9.29
N ILE A 262 -26.56 5.21 -9.65
CA ILE A 262 -26.43 4.61 -10.99
C ILE A 262 -27.55 3.61 -11.27
N ILE A 263 -27.88 2.76 -10.29
CA ILE A 263 -28.93 1.74 -10.42
C ILE A 263 -30.31 2.34 -10.67
N GLU A 264 -30.68 3.36 -9.91
CA GLU A 264 -32.01 3.97 -10.00
C GLU A 264 -32.15 4.90 -11.20
N SER A 265 -31.08 5.59 -11.59
CA SER A 265 -31.10 6.50 -12.75
C SER A 265 -30.95 5.81 -14.11
N GLU A 266 -30.39 4.60 -14.16
CA GLU A 266 -30.22 3.83 -15.42
C GLU A 266 -31.25 2.69 -15.50
N SER A 267 -32.49 3.00 -15.92
CA SER A 267 -33.58 2.03 -16.05
C SER A 267 -33.42 1.04 -17.23
N PHE A 268 -32.48 1.30 -18.14
CA PHE A 268 -32.18 0.42 -19.28
C PHE A 268 -30.67 0.29 -19.47
N GLY A 269 -30.08 -0.81 -18.99
CA GLY A 269 -28.75 -1.24 -19.37
C GLY A 269 -27.89 -1.74 -18.22
N GLY A 270 -27.63 -3.05 -18.18
CA GLY A 270 -26.65 -3.68 -17.30
C GLY A 270 -25.18 -3.28 -17.54
N GLY A 271 -24.90 -2.13 -18.19
CA GLY A 271 -23.62 -1.82 -18.83
C GLY A 271 -22.66 -0.88 -18.10
N SER A 272 -23.06 -0.17 -17.02
CA SER A 272 -22.14 0.75 -16.34
C SER A 272 -20.98 0.01 -15.67
N LYS A 273 -19.75 0.25 -16.15
CA LYS A 273 -18.53 -0.34 -15.57
C LYS A 273 -18.23 0.21 -14.19
N LEU A 274 -18.54 1.47 -13.94
CA LEU A 274 -18.39 2.06 -12.61
C LEU A 274 -19.30 1.33 -11.60
N LYS A 275 -20.55 1.06 -11.98
CA LYS A 275 -21.46 0.26 -11.16
C LYS A 275 -20.87 -1.11 -10.84
N GLN A 276 -20.40 -1.83 -11.86
CA GLN A 276 -19.79 -3.16 -11.68
C GLN A 276 -18.58 -3.11 -10.75
N ILE A 277 -17.68 -2.15 -10.94
CA ILE A 277 -16.50 -1.97 -10.08
C ILE A 277 -16.91 -1.68 -8.62
N LEU A 278 -17.85 -0.77 -8.41
CA LEU A 278 -18.32 -0.43 -7.05
C LEU A 278 -19.03 -1.61 -6.37
N ALA A 279 -19.83 -2.37 -7.12
CA ALA A 279 -20.45 -3.59 -6.64
C ALA A 279 -19.40 -4.65 -6.27
N ASN A 280 -18.37 -4.83 -7.10
CA ASN A 280 -17.26 -5.76 -6.83
C ASN A 280 -16.50 -5.39 -5.55
N LEU A 281 -16.31 -4.08 -5.31
CA LEU A 281 -15.69 -3.56 -4.10
C LEU A 281 -16.64 -3.60 -2.87
N SER A 282 -17.94 -3.88 -3.04
CA SER A 282 -18.91 -3.91 -1.93
C SER A 282 -18.81 -5.16 -1.04
N GLY A 283 -18.16 -6.23 -1.53
CA GLY A 283 -17.97 -7.50 -0.81
C GLY A 283 -16.95 -7.46 0.35
N ILE A 284 -16.53 -6.25 0.76
CA ILE A 284 -15.52 -6.05 1.80
C ILE A 284 -16.18 -6.14 3.18
N GLN A 285 -15.58 -6.92 4.08
CA GLN A 285 -15.94 -6.92 5.49
C GLN A 285 -15.46 -5.63 6.16
N LEU A 286 -16.41 -4.80 6.61
CA LEU A 286 -16.14 -3.60 7.38
C LEU A 286 -16.25 -3.86 8.88
N SER A 287 -15.29 -3.34 9.65
CA SER A 287 -15.44 -3.18 11.10
C SER A 287 -15.93 -1.76 11.39
N TYR A 288 -17.10 -1.64 12.00
CA TYR A 288 -17.64 -0.36 12.44
C TYR A 288 -17.29 -0.12 13.91
N ASN A 289 -16.62 0.99 14.21
CA ASN A 289 -16.51 1.48 15.58
C ASN A 289 -17.68 2.39 15.93
N LYS A 290 -18.09 2.39 17.21
CA LYS A 290 -19.15 3.28 17.70
C LYS A 290 -18.83 4.76 17.48
N SER A 291 -17.56 5.14 17.38
CA SER A 291 -17.10 6.51 17.12
C SER A 291 -17.06 6.90 15.65
N ASP A 292 -17.17 5.95 14.70
CA ASP A 292 -16.96 6.26 13.29
C ASP A 292 -18.08 7.16 12.75
N PRO A 293 -17.76 8.25 12.03
CA PRO A 293 -18.78 9.12 11.45
C PRO A 293 -19.58 8.40 10.36
N THR A 294 -20.80 8.87 10.12
CA THR A 294 -21.57 8.53 8.91
C THR A 294 -21.18 9.45 7.76
N LEU A 295 -21.53 9.09 6.52
CA LEU A 295 -21.30 9.95 5.36
C LEU A 295 -21.99 11.30 5.53
N ALA A 296 -23.20 11.34 6.10
CA ALA A 296 -23.90 12.60 6.32
C ALA A 296 -23.15 13.53 7.28
N ILE A 297 -22.70 13.01 8.43
CA ILE A 297 -21.90 13.79 9.40
C ILE A 297 -20.58 14.23 8.77
N PHE A 298 -19.96 13.36 7.97
CA PHE A 298 -18.71 13.67 7.29
C PHE A 298 -18.87 14.80 6.26
N LEU A 299 -19.90 14.75 5.42
CA LEU A 299 -20.18 15.80 4.42
C LEU A 299 -20.61 17.12 5.06
N ASP A 300 -21.33 17.09 6.17
CA ASP A 300 -21.69 18.30 6.93
C ASP A 300 -20.44 19.01 7.47
N LYS A 301 -19.41 18.24 7.86
CA LYS A 301 -18.11 18.76 8.32
C LYS A 301 -17.23 19.25 7.16
N HIS A 302 -17.34 18.62 5.99
CA HIS A 302 -16.57 18.91 4.77
C HIS A 302 -17.47 19.50 3.67
N GLN A 303 -18.03 20.69 3.92
CA GLN A 303 -18.97 21.32 2.99
C GLN A 303 -18.36 21.58 1.60
N GLU A 304 -17.06 21.81 1.54
CA GLU A 304 -16.30 21.93 0.30
C GLU A 304 -16.36 20.66 -0.56
N LEU A 305 -16.45 19.48 0.07
CA LEU A 305 -16.56 18.20 -0.62
C LEU A 305 -17.98 17.98 -1.15
N TYR A 306 -18.99 18.43 -0.39
CA TYR A 306 -20.38 18.46 -0.87
C TYR A 306 -20.50 19.35 -2.12
N GLY A 307 -19.85 20.51 -2.14
CA GLY A 307 -19.80 21.38 -3.32
C GLY A 307 -19.10 20.78 -4.55
N GLN A 308 -18.23 19.80 -4.35
CA GLN A 308 -17.55 19.05 -5.43
C GLN A 308 -18.33 17.83 -5.90
N MET A 309 -19.37 17.45 -5.17
CA MET A 309 -20.26 16.37 -5.56
C MET A 309 -20.99 16.76 -6.86
N PRO A 310 -21.11 15.88 -7.87
CA PRO A 310 -21.88 16.16 -9.08
C PRO A 310 -23.33 16.50 -8.75
N VAL A 311 -23.94 17.45 -9.46
CA VAL A 311 -25.31 17.94 -9.17
C VAL A 311 -26.31 16.80 -9.11
N SER A 312 -26.28 15.87 -10.07
CA SER A 312 -27.16 14.71 -10.11
C SER A 312 -26.93 13.73 -8.95
N LEU A 313 -25.73 13.70 -8.36
CA LEU A 313 -25.43 12.92 -7.16
C LEU A 313 -25.89 13.65 -5.89
N GLN A 314 -25.80 14.99 -5.86
CA GLN A 314 -26.34 15.80 -4.75
C GLN A 314 -27.86 15.66 -4.65
N GLU A 315 -28.57 15.74 -5.78
CA GLU A 315 -30.03 15.58 -5.84
C GLU A 315 -30.45 14.20 -5.31
N TYR A 316 -29.75 13.15 -5.72
CA TYR A 316 -29.98 11.80 -5.23
C TYR A 316 -29.68 11.67 -3.73
N TYR A 317 -28.53 12.19 -3.27
CA TYR A 317 -28.16 12.18 -1.86
C TYR A 317 -29.18 12.91 -1.00
N ASN A 318 -29.67 14.08 -1.41
CA ASN A 318 -30.64 14.86 -0.64
C ASN A 318 -31.98 14.12 -0.50
N SER A 319 -32.40 13.40 -1.54
CA SER A 319 -33.61 12.59 -1.53
C SER A 319 -33.49 11.36 -0.62
N HIS A 320 -32.26 10.86 -0.40
CA HIS A 320 -31.97 9.64 0.37
C HIS A 320 -31.13 9.89 1.63
N ARG A 321 -30.99 11.16 2.06
CA ARG A 321 -30.04 11.57 3.12
C ARG A 321 -30.22 10.79 4.42
N GLY A 322 -31.46 10.39 4.73
CA GLY A 322 -31.79 9.59 5.90
C GLY A 322 -31.03 8.25 5.97
N GLU A 323 -30.77 7.61 4.82
CA GLU A 323 -30.04 6.35 4.73
C GLU A 323 -28.56 6.52 5.07
N TYR A 324 -27.96 7.63 4.63
CA TYR A 324 -26.55 7.97 4.83
C TYR A 324 -26.27 8.64 6.18
N ASN A 325 -27.30 8.88 6.99
CA ASN A 325 -27.19 9.39 8.35
C ASN A 325 -27.24 8.27 9.42
N GLN A 326 -27.45 7.03 9.00
CA GLN A 326 -27.49 5.86 9.88
C GLN A 326 -26.23 5.01 9.67
N LYS A 327 -25.72 4.38 10.74
CA LYS A 327 -24.52 3.52 10.65
C LYS A 327 -24.92 2.13 10.16
N GLY A 328 -24.25 1.63 9.12
CA GLY A 328 -24.46 0.26 8.61
C GLY A 328 -25.81 0.00 7.93
N SER A 329 -26.63 1.04 7.73
CA SER A 329 -27.95 0.98 7.07
C SER A 329 -27.88 0.90 5.54
N VAL A 330 -26.75 1.33 4.96
CA VAL A 330 -26.63 1.47 3.50
C VAL A 330 -26.21 0.14 2.90
N SER A 331 -27.12 -0.47 2.15
CA SER A 331 -26.86 -1.64 1.32
C SER A 331 -26.66 -1.23 -0.14
N PHE A 332 -25.79 -1.95 -0.84
CA PHE A 332 -25.73 -1.88 -2.30
C PHE A 332 -27.01 -2.51 -2.87
N LEU A 333 -27.74 -1.74 -3.67
CA LEU A 333 -28.95 -2.25 -4.33
C LEU A 333 -28.55 -3.38 -5.30
N ASN A 334 -29.18 -4.54 -5.19
CA ASN A 334 -29.01 -5.60 -6.19
C ASN A 334 -30.08 -5.42 -7.27
N TYR A 335 -29.68 -5.51 -8.55
CA TYR A 335 -30.65 -5.86 -9.57
C TYR A 335 -30.97 -7.35 -9.37
N ALA A 336 -32.26 -7.69 -9.25
CA ALA A 336 -32.70 -9.02 -9.62
C ALA A 336 -32.32 -9.21 -11.10
N VAL A 337 -31.52 -10.24 -11.39
CA VAL A 337 -31.21 -10.69 -12.75
C VAL A 337 -32.49 -11.13 -13.44
#